data_AF-A0A8T7M2U4-F1
#
_entry.id   AF-A0A8T7M2U4-F1
#
_cell.length_a   1.000
_cell.length_b   1.000
_cell.length_c   1.000
_cell.angle_alpha   90.00
_cell.angle_beta   90.00
_cell.angle_gamma   90.00
#
_symmetry.space_group_name_H-M   'P 1'
#
loop_
_entity.id
_entity.type
_entity.pdbx_description
1 polymer ?
#
loop_
_entity_poly.entity_id
_entity_poly.type
_entity_poly.pdbx_seq_one_letter_code
_entity_poly.pdbx_strand_id
1 'polypeptide(L)'
;MTTRELSTAAQAAKLIRADMKSEYPDLKVRVTCHNFAGGDSITVEFYDQPPEVEEAIKKLLHKYEFGHFDGMTDMYEYSNWNDALPQTKYLHIDNNRSPEMDAKLEAFALSLYGEDSPQTKSYEIHTTMHRLFRDTYPYFWKAFKNGEIK
;
A
#
# COMPACT_ATOMS: atom_id res chain seq x y z
N MET A 1 -7.48 36.91 3.64
CA MET A 1 -7.02 35.68 2.97
C MET A 1 -8.18 34.71 2.98
N THR A 2 -8.74 34.37 1.82
CA THR A 2 -9.85 33.43 1.72
C THR A 2 -9.36 32.03 2.07
N THR A 3 -9.76 31.52 3.22
CA THR A 3 -9.50 30.12 3.61
C THR A 3 -10.23 29.23 2.61
N ARG A 4 -9.49 28.52 1.74
CA ARG A 4 -10.10 27.48 0.89
C ARG A 4 -10.67 26.41 1.81
N GLU A 5 -11.96 26.17 1.72
CA GLU A 5 -12.60 25.03 2.38
C GLU A 5 -12.01 23.74 1.81
N LEU A 6 -11.61 22.83 2.69
CA LEU A 6 -11.08 21.53 2.30
C LEU A 6 -12.25 20.65 1.86
N SER A 7 -12.10 19.98 0.71
CA SER A 7 -13.06 18.93 0.31
C SER A 7 -13.09 17.81 1.34
N THR A 8 -14.17 17.03 1.39
CA THR A 8 -14.30 15.89 2.31
C THR A 8 -13.10 14.94 2.20
N ALA A 9 -12.67 14.60 0.98
CA ALA A 9 -11.46 13.81 0.75
C ALA A 9 -10.18 14.47 1.29
N ALA A 10 -10.06 15.80 1.19
CA ALA A 10 -8.90 16.51 1.73
C ALA A 10 -8.90 16.53 3.27
N GLN A 11 -10.08 16.56 3.91
CA GLN A 11 -10.23 16.41 5.35
C GLN A 11 -9.88 14.98 5.80
N ALA A 12 -10.39 13.96 5.11
CA ALA A 12 -10.07 12.55 5.34
C ALA A 12 -8.55 12.31 5.19
N ALA A 13 -7.94 12.80 4.12
CA ALA A 13 -6.50 12.71 3.90
C ALA A 13 -5.67 13.39 5.01
N LYS A 14 -6.20 14.45 5.65
CA LYS A 14 -5.54 15.09 6.80
C LYS A 14 -5.57 14.19 8.03
N LEU A 15 -6.71 13.54 8.29
CA LEU A 15 -6.86 12.59 9.39
C LEU A 15 -6.00 11.34 9.17
N ILE A 16 -5.98 10.78 7.96
CA ILE A 16 -5.10 9.67 7.58
C ILE A 16 -3.63 10.01 7.87
N ARG A 17 -3.16 11.20 7.50
CA ARG A 17 -1.78 11.62 7.81
C ARG A 17 -1.52 11.69 9.32
N ALA A 18 -2.50 12.10 10.12
CA ALA A 18 -2.37 12.16 11.58
C ALA A 18 -2.29 10.76 12.20
N ASP A 19 -3.20 9.86 11.80
CA ASP A 19 -3.21 8.47 12.25
C ASP A 19 -1.90 7.75 11.87
N MET A 20 -1.46 7.89 10.61
CA MET A 20 -0.20 7.29 10.15
C MET A 20 1.01 7.82 10.93
N LYS A 21 1.06 9.12 11.24
CA LYS A 21 2.15 9.69 12.02
C LYS A 21 2.11 9.26 13.50
N SER A 22 0.93 8.99 14.03
CA SER A 22 0.76 8.52 15.41
C SER A 22 1.19 7.06 15.57
N GLU A 23 0.74 6.19 14.65
CA GLU A 23 0.98 4.74 14.72
C GLU A 23 2.34 4.35 14.12
N TYR A 24 2.79 5.06 13.07
CA TYR A 24 4.03 4.78 12.34
C TYR A 24 4.89 6.04 12.18
N PRO A 25 5.45 6.59 13.28
CA PRO A 25 6.17 7.87 13.26
C PRO A 25 7.42 7.86 12.34
N ASP A 26 8.05 6.68 12.20
CA ASP A 26 9.28 6.52 11.41
C ASP A 26 9.00 6.15 9.94
N LEU A 27 7.74 5.84 9.59
CA LEU A 27 7.37 5.46 8.22
C LEU A 27 7.13 6.71 7.38
N LYS A 28 7.90 6.86 6.30
CA LYS A 28 7.68 7.92 5.32
C LYS A 28 6.47 7.56 4.44
N VAL A 29 5.36 8.24 4.68
CA VAL A 29 4.11 8.05 3.95
C VAL A 29 3.80 9.26 3.08
N ARG A 30 3.38 9.02 1.84
CA ARG A 30 2.85 10.03 0.94
C ARG A 30 1.36 9.83 0.79
N VAL A 31 0.58 10.84 1.19
CA VAL A 31 -0.88 10.82 1.04
C VAL A 31 -1.29 11.86 0.01
N THR A 32 -1.94 11.43 -1.06
CA THR A 32 -2.50 12.27 -2.12
C THR A 32 -4.01 12.08 -2.16
N CYS A 33 -4.74 13.10 -2.60
CA CYS A 33 -6.18 13.02 -2.79
C CYS A 33 -6.55 13.63 -4.13
N HIS A 34 -7.57 13.07 -4.78
CA HIS A 34 -8.09 13.55 -6.04
C HIS A 34 -9.62 13.65 -5.95
N ASN A 35 -10.19 14.73 -6.49
CA ASN A 35 -11.63 14.86 -6.64
C ASN A 35 -11.93 14.87 -8.15
N PHE A 36 -12.95 14.13 -8.57
CA PHE A 36 -13.35 14.02 -9.97
C PHE A 36 -14.88 13.96 -10.09
N ALA A 37 -15.39 13.98 -11.32
CA ALA A 37 -16.83 13.93 -11.55
C ALA A 37 -17.38 12.57 -11.08
N GLY A 38 -18.24 12.59 -10.05
CA GLY A 38 -18.87 11.37 -9.51
C GLY A 38 -18.12 10.67 -8.37
N GLY A 39 -17.06 11.28 -7.83
CA GLY A 39 -16.41 10.75 -6.64
C GLY A 39 -15.10 11.43 -6.27
N ASP A 40 -14.44 10.84 -5.28
CA ASP A 40 -13.11 11.20 -4.84
C ASP A 40 -12.29 9.95 -4.56
N SER A 41 -10.98 10.12 -4.50
CA SER A 41 -10.05 9.06 -4.10
C SER A 41 -8.92 9.60 -3.25
N ILE A 42 -8.39 8.74 -2.39
CA ILE A 42 -7.19 8.99 -1.60
C ILE A 42 -6.21 7.87 -1.86
N THR A 43 -4.96 8.21 -2.13
CA THR A 43 -3.88 7.25 -2.27
C THR A 43 -2.87 7.45 -1.14
N VAL A 44 -2.56 6.36 -0.46
CA VAL A 44 -1.59 6.28 0.63
C VAL A 44 -0.43 5.42 0.14
N GLU A 45 0.67 6.07 -0.23
CA GLU A 45 1.86 5.41 -0.75
C GLU A 45 2.93 5.32 0.36
N PHE A 46 3.51 4.15 0.50
CA PHE A 46 4.72 3.91 1.30
C PHE A 46 5.59 2.88 0.60
N TYR A 47 6.79 2.67 1.14
CA TYR A 47 7.80 1.85 0.48
C TYR A 47 8.37 0.80 1.41
N ASP A 48 8.74 -0.33 0.80
CA ASP A 48 9.64 -1.32 1.39
C ASP A 48 9.14 -1.88 2.73
N GLN A 49 7.82 -2.07 2.86
CA GLN A 49 7.23 -2.65 4.07
C GLN A 49 6.83 -4.12 3.87
N PRO A 50 6.91 -4.95 4.93
CA PRO A 50 6.41 -6.31 4.85
C PRO A 50 4.88 -6.35 4.73
N PRO A 51 4.31 -7.43 4.15
CA PRO A 51 2.86 -7.61 4.01
C PRO A 51 2.09 -7.45 5.34
N GLU A 52 2.68 -7.87 6.46
CA GLU A 52 2.09 -7.72 7.80
C GLU A 52 1.81 -6.25 8.16
N VAL A 53 2.74 -5.35 7.81
CA VAL A 53 2.62 -3.92 8.07
C VAL A 53 1.61 -3.29 7.11
N GLU A 54 1.63 -3.68 5.83
CA GLU A 54 0.65 -3.24 4.85
C GLU A 54 -0.78 -3.61 5.28
N GLU A 55 -1.00 -4.85 5.73
CA GLU A 55 -2.30 -5.32 6.21
C GLU A 55 -2.74 -4.60 7.50
N ALA A 56 -1.81 -4.29 8.40
CA ALA A 56 -2.10 -3.48 9.59
C ALA A 56 -2.52 -2.05 9.20
N ILE A 57 -1.84 -1.43 8.24
CA ILE A 57 -2.20 -0.11 7.70
C ILE A 57 -3.57 -0.16 7.02
N LYS A 58 -3.85 -1.18 6.19
CA LYS A 58 -5.17 -1.37 5.58
C LYS A 58 -6.27 -1.42 6.62
N LYS A 59 -6.10 -2.23 7.68
CA LYS A 59 -7.08 -2.32 8.78
C LYS A 59 -7.28 -0.98 9.51
N LEU A 60 -6.20 -0.24 9.77
CA LEU A 60 -6.25 1.06 10.41
C LEU A 60 -7.03 2.09 9.57
N LEU A 61 -6.78 2.10 8.26
CA LEU A 61 -7.27 3.14 7.36
C LEU A 61 -8.62 2.80 6.69
N HIS A 62 -9.05 1.55 6.70
CA HIS A 62 -10.32 1.10 6.12
C HIS A 62 -11.52 1.91 6.63
N LYS A 63 -11.47 2.42 7.87
CA LYS A 63 -12.50 3.31 8.43
C LYS A 63 -12.74 4.57 7.59
N TYR A 64 -11.79 5.01 6.78
CA TYR A 64 -11.89 6.20 5.93
C TYR A 64 -12.52 5.92 4.56
N GLU A 65 -12.82 4.67 4.20
CA GLU A 65 -13.45 4.32 2.93
C GLU A 65 -14.96 4.08 3.11
N PHE A 66 -15.79 4.64 2.22
CA PHE A 66 -17.25 4.51 2.30
C PHE A 66 -17.76 3.08 2.07
N GLY A 67 -17.00 2.27 1.34
CA GLY A 67 -17.40 0.95 0.92
C GLY A 67 -16.51 0.42 -0.19
N HIS A 68 -17.06 -0.37 -1.11
CA HIS A 68 -16.27 -0.99 -2.18
C HIS A 68 -17.08 -1.09 -3.47
N PHE A 69 -16.36 -1.23 -4.58
CA PHE A 69 -16.97 -1.45 -5.89
C PHE A 69 -16.99 -2.94 -6.22
N ASP A 70 -18.17 -3.48 -6.49
CA ASP A 70 -18.34 -4.84 -6.99
C ASP A 70 -18.37 -4.84 -8.53
N GLY A 71 -17.28 -5.31 -9.13
CA GLY A 71 -17.14 -5.40 -10.58
C GLY A 71 -18.04 -6.46 -11.23
N MET A 72 -18.60 -7.41 -10.48
CA MET A 72 -19.52 -8.42 -11.02
C MET A 72 -20.92 -7.86 -11.24
N THR A 73 -21.38 -6.99 -10.33
CA THR A 73 -22.69 -6.33 -10.40
C THR A 73 -22.63 -4.91 -10.96
N ASP A 74 -21.42 -4.40 -11.23
CA ASP A 74 -21.15 -3.02 -11.70
C ASP A 74 -21.76 -1.96 -10.75
N MET A 75 -21.71 -2.24 -9.44
CA MET A 75 -22.34 -1.40 -8.42
C MET A 75 -21.35 -1.03 -7.31
N TYR A 76 -21.48 0.20 -6.81
CA TYR A 76 -20.77 0.63 -5.61
C TYR A 76 -21.63 0.37 -4.37
N GLU A 77 -21.11 -0.42 -3.43
CA GLU A 77 -21.77 -0.76 -2.19
C GLU A 77 -21.26 0.08 -1.02
N TYR A 78 -22.14 0.90 -0.43
CA TYR A 78 -21.86 1.66 0.77
C TYR A 78 -21.99 0.75 2.00
N SER A 79 -20.87 0.19 2.46
CA SER A 79 -20.82 -0.79 3.55
C SER A 79 -20.25 -0.23 4.85
N ASN A 80 -19.63 0.96 4.82
CA ASN A 80 -18.91 1.55 5.95
C ASN A 80 -19.21 3.05 6.11
N TRP A 81 -20.45 3.46 5.85
CA TRP A 81 -20.85 4.86 5.95
C TRP A 81 -20.81 5.40 7.40
N ASN A 82 -20.15 6.54 7.61
CA ASN A 82 -20.08 7.20 8.91
C ASN A 82 -20.12 8.73 8.78
N ASP A 83 -21.25 9.35 9.10
CA ASP A 83 -21.44 10.82 9.00
C ASP A 83 -20.52 11.62 9.94
N ALA A 84 -19.99 11.01 11.00
CA ALA A 84 -19.10 11.67 11.94
C ALA A 84 -17.62 11.68 11.48
N LEU A 85 -17.28 10.97 10.41
CA LEU A 85 -15.93 10.84 9.90
C LEU A 85 -15.88 11.29 8.43
N PRO A 86 -14.96 12.21 8.06
CA PRO A 86 -14.69 12.45 6.65
C PRO A 86 -14.15 11.18 6.00
N GLN A 87 -14.84 10.70 4.98
CA GLN A 87 -14.50 9.47 4.24
C GLN A 87 -14.30 9.77 2.75
N THR A 88 -13.70 8.81 2.05
CA THR A 88 -13.48 8.83 0.60
C THR A 88 -14.17 7.65 -0.06
N LYS A 89 -14.52 7.80 -1.34
CA LYS A 89 -15.15 6.73 -2.12
C LYS A 89 -14.15 5.64 -2.51
N TYR A 90 -12.89 5.99 -2.76
CA TYR A 90 -11.87 5.02 -3.12
C TYR A 90 -10.61 5.27 -2.31
N LEU A 91 -10.22 4.28 -1.50
CA LEU A 91 -8.99 4.33 -0.73
C LEU A 91 -7.96 3.35 -1.32
N HIS A 92 -6.88 3.90 -1.85
CA HIS A 92 -5.75 3.13 -2.37
C HIS A 92 -4.62 3.11 -1.35
N ILE A 93 -4.11 1.92 -1.04
CA ILE A 93 -3.02 1.72 -0.08
C ILE A 93 -1.93 0.95 -0.83
N ASP A 94 -0.89 1.68 -1.22
CA ASP A 94 0.14 1.21 -2.13
C ASP A 94 1.47 1.05 -1.41
N ASN A 95 1.89 -0.19 -1.26
CA ASN A 95 3.21 -0.58 -0.79
C ASN A 95 4.13 -0.83 -2.00
N ASN A 96 4.92 0.17 -2.34
CA ASN A 96 5.80 0.15 -3.50
C ASN A 96 7.20 -0.34 -3.14
N ARG A 97 7.93 -0.86 -4.13
CA ARG A 97 9.34 -1.25 -3.97
C ARG A 97 10.24 -0.12 -4.42
N SER A 98 11.24 0.20 -3.61
CA SER A 98 12.34 1.05 -4.06
C SER A 98 13.27 0.29 -5.02
N PRO A 99 14.07 0.99 -5.83
CA PRO A 99 15.11 0.35 -6.65
C PRO A 99 16.11 -0.47 -5.81
N GLU A 100 16.37 -0.03 -4.57
CA GLU A 100 17.25 -0.76 -3.65
C GLU A 100 16.62 -2.07 -3.18
N MET A 101 15.32 -2.06 -2.87
CA MET A 101 14.57 -3.27 -2.53
C MET A 101 14.49 -4.24 -3.71
N ASP A 102 14.32 -3.72 -4.93
CA ASP A 102 14.36 -4.53 -6.15
C ASP A 102 15.70 -5.26 -6.29
N ALA A 103 16.83 -4.57 -6.09
CA ALA A 103 18.15 -5.20 -6.13
C ALA A 103 18.33 -6.30 -5.07
N LYS A 104 17.80 -6.09 -3.85
CA LYS A 104 17.84 -7.10 -2.77
C LYS A 104 16.99 -8.33 -3.09
N LEU A 105 15.80 -8.12 -3.67
CA LEU A 105 14.91 -9.20 -4.07
C LEU A 105 15.49 -10.03 -5.22
N GLU A 106 16.13 -9.37 -6.19
CA GLU A 106 16.83 -10.02 -7.29
C GLU A 106 18.00 -10.88 -6.78
N ALA A 107 18.86 -10.31 -5.92
CA ALA A 107 19.96 -11.05 -5.30
C ALA A 107 19.46 -12.25 -4.49
N PHE A 108 18.36 -12.08 -3.75
CA PHE A 108 17.74 -13.17 -3.00
C PHE A 108 17.15 -14.25 -3.92
N ALA A 109 16.46 -13.86 -5.00
CA ALA A 109 15.94 -14.81 -5.98
C ALA A 109 17.05 -15.64 -6.63
N LEU A 110 18.18 -15.01 -6.99
CA LEU A 110 19.36 -15.69 -7.51
C LEU A 110 19.94 -16.68 -6.50
N SER A 111 19.97 -16.32 -5.21
CA SER A 111 20.44 -17.22 -4.14
C SER A 111 19.55 -18.45 -3.93
N LEU A 112 18.23 -18.29 -4.14
CA LEU A 112 17.25 -19.36 -3.93
C LEU A 112 17.19 -20.35 -5.09
N TYR A 113 17.20 -19.83 -6.32
CA TYR A 113 16.92 -20.63 -7.51
C TYR A 113 18.15 -20.89 -8.38
N GLY A 114 19.23 -20.13 -8.22
CA GLY A 114 20.41 -20.18 -9.08
C GLY A 114 20.21 -19.43 -10.40
N GLU A 115 21.31 -18.98 -11.02
CA GLU A 115 21.29 -18.06 -12.16
C GLU A 115 20.58 -18.63 -13.41
N ASP A 116 20.74 -19.93 -13.66
CA ASP A 116 20.18 -20.62 -14.85
C ASP A 116 18.71 -21.05 -14.69
N SER A 117 18.08 -20.75 -13.56
CA SER A 117 16.70 -21.16 -13.29
C SER A 117 15.69 -20.39 -14.15
N PRO A 118 14.52 -20.97 -14.48
CA PRO A 118 13.44 -20.21 -15.09
C PRO A 118 13.03 -18.97 -14.27
N GLN A 119 13.10 -19.02 -12.94
CA GLN A 119 12.63 -17.98 -12.02
C GLN A 119 13.54 -16.75 -11.96
N THR A 120 14.79 -16.89 -12.39
CA THR A 120 15.82 -15.83 -12.41
C THR A 120 16.08 -15.28 -13.80
N LYS A 121 15.42 -15.82 -14.84
CA LYS A 121 15.46 -15.25 -16.18
C LYS A 121 14.70 -13.93 -16.22
N SER A 122 15.18 -13.00 -17.03
CA SER A 122 14.69 -11.61 -17.10
C SER A 122 13.18 -11.46 -17.32
N TYR A 123 12.51 -12.43 -17.96
CA TYR A 123 11.06 -12.38 -18.18
C TYR A 123 10.23 -12.86 -16.97
N GLU A 124 10.78 -13.71 -16.11
CA GLU A 124 10.09 -14.20 -14.90
C GLU A 124 10.53 -13.45 -13.65
N ILE A 125 11.71 -12.84 -13.66
CA ILE A 125 12.32 -12.27 -12.45
C ILE A 125 11.42 -11.22 -11.79
N HIS A 126 10.72 -10.40 -12.60
CA HIS A 126 9.76 -9.44 -12.09
C HIS A 126 8.64 -10.10 -11.29
N THR A 127 8.06 -11.18 -11.82
CA THR A 127 7.02 -11.98 -11.16
C THR A 127 7.55 -12.65 -9.91
N THR A 128 8.76 -13.22 -9.96
CA THR A 128 9.44 -13.83 -8.81
C THR A 128 9.66 -12.82 -7.69
N MET A 129 10.21 -11.64 -8.00
CA MET A 129 10.42 -10.56 -7.04
C MET A 129 9.09 -10.05 -6.47
N HIS A 130 8.05 -9.95 -7.28
CA HIS A 130 6.72 -9.54 -6.81
C HIS A 130 6.15 -10.55 -5.81
N ARG A 131 6.28 -11.84 -6.11
CA ARG A 131 5.90 -12.92 -5.19
C ARG A 131 6.72 -12.84 -3.91
N LEU A 132 8.05 -12.77 -3.98
CA LEU A 132 8.90 -12.69 -2.78
C LEU A 132 8.57 -11.49 -1.89
N PHE A 133 8.17 -10.36 -2.49
CA PHE A 133 7.78 -9.17 -1.76
C PHE A 133 6.39 -9.29 -1.10
N ARG A 134 5.41 -9.89 -1.80
CA ARG A 134 3.99 -9.97 -1.38
C ARG A 134 3.60 -11.29 -0.70
N ASP A 135 4.39 -12.34 -0.80
CA ASP A 135 4.03 -13.67 -0.32
C ASP A 135 3.96 -13.70 1.21
N THR A 136 3.01 -14.48 1.70
CA THR A 136 2.74 -14.72 3.12
C THR A 136 3.82 -15.61 3.74
N TYR A 137 4.55 -16.39 2.93
CA TYR A 137 5.71 -17.14 3.39
C TYR A 137 6.95 -16.24 3.45
N PRO A 138 7.45 -15.93 4.66
CA PRO A 138 8.34 -14.81 4.88
C PRO A 138 9.79 -15.17 4.56
N TYR A 139 10.12 -15.94 3.52
CA TYR A 139 11.52 -16.31 3.27
C TYR A 139 12.41 -15.07 3.12
N PHE A 140 11.97 -14.14 2.27
CA PHE A 140 12.66 -12.87 2.10
C PHE A 140 12.60 -12.01 3.37
N TRP A 141 11.40 -11.76 3.91
CA TRP A 141 11.24 -10.86 5.06
C TRP A 141 11.85 -11.39 6.36
N LYS A 142 11.94 -12.71 6.54
CA LYS A 142 12.63 -13.37 7.66
C LYS A 142 14.13 -13.24 7.49
N ALA A 143 14.68 -13.52 6.31
CA ALA A 143 16.10 -13.32 6.02
C ALA A 143 16.48 -11.83 6.16
N PHE A 144 15.61 -10.92 5.71
CA PHE A 144 15.77 -9.47 5.86
C PHE A 144 15.76 -9.05 7.33
N LYS A 145 14.79 -9.50 8.14
CA LYS A 145 14.72 -9.24 9.59
C LYS A 145 15.92 -9.83 10.35
N ASN A 146 16.43 -10.98 9.91
CA ASN A 146 17.60 -11.65 10.50
C ASN A 146 18.93 -10.99 10.12
N GLY A 147 18.94 -10.03 9.19
CA GLY A 147 20.16 -9.38 8.70
C GLY A 147 20.99 -10.25 7.74
N GLU A 148 20.40 -11.31 7.20
CA GLU A 148 21.02 -12.18 6.18
C GLU A 148 21.08 -11.47 4.82
N ILE A 149 20.17 -10.50 4.60
CA ILE A 149 20.10 -9.65 3.41
C ILE A 149 20.40 -8.21 3.87
N LYS A 150 21.46 -7.60 3.33
CA LYS A 150 21.85 -6.22 3.65
C LYS A 150 21.26 -5.23 2.68
#